data_AF-A0A2N6A1M5-F1
#
_entry.id   AF-A0A2N6A1M5-F1
#
_cell.length_a   1.000
_cell.length_b   1.000
_cell.length_c   1.000
_cell.angle_alpha   90.00
_cell.angle_beta   90.00
_cell.angle_gamma   90.00
#
_symmetry.space_group_name_H-M   'P 1'
#
loop_
_entity.id
_entity.type
_entity.pdbx_description
1 polymer ?
#
loop_
_entity_poly.entity_id
_entity_poly.type
_entity_poly.pdbx_seq_one_letter_code
_entity_poly.pdbx_strand_id
1 'polypeptide(L)'
;MKKMETKNKKGFTLVELLVVIAIIGILSTVAVVNLNSSRKKAKETAALQSIASYTTAAILCDHEEGAILNNPYPSGSYVGGNVCSIDIGVDWPELGELPEEYDYIIALDGPGSGGSYNDGVWIFLMDDAQNVLTEVVCEQSFSGRGDGCRIGW
;
A
#
# COMPACT_ATOMS: atom_id res chain seq x y z
N MET A 1 23.96 60.27 -38.42
CA MET A 1 23.61 59.13 -39.30
C MET A 1 23.64 57.86 -38.48
N LYS A 2 22.52 57.13 -38.36
CA LYS A 2 22.42 55.91 -37.54
C LYS A 2 22.17 54.74 -38.50
N LYS A 3 23.18 53.88 -38.67
CA LYS A 3 23.15 52.71 -39.56
C LYS A 3 22.26 51.64 -38.91
N MET A 4 21.14 51.30 -39.53
CA MET A 4 20.26 50.22 -39.08
C MET A 4 20.84 48.89 -39.56
N GLU A 5 21.42 48.14 -38.63
CA GLU A 5 21.83 46.75 -38.82
C GLU A 5 20.58 45.85 -38.80
N THR A 6 20.16 45.34 -39.96
CA THR A 6 19.12 44.31 -40.07
C THR A 6 19.65 42.97 -39.58
N LYS A 7 19.32 42.61 -38.33
CA LYS A 7 19.60 41.27 -37.79
C LYS A 7 18.83 40.23 -38.59
N ASN A 8 19.56 39.33 -39.25
CA ASN A 8 19.03 38.23 -40.03
C ASN A 8 18.33 37.23 -39.08
N LYS A 9 16.99 37.28 -38.99
CA LYS A 9 16.21 36.37 -38.17
C LYS A 9 16.09 35.03 -38.91
N LYS A 10 16.87 34.03 -38.48
CA LYS A 10 16.68 32.65 -38.95
C LYS A 10 15.33 32.14 -38.43
N GLY A 11 14.40 31.86 -39.34
CA GLY A 11 13.11 31.25 -39.01
C GLY A 11 13.25 29.75 -38.85
N PHE A 12 12.50 29.18 -37.90
CA PHE A 12 12.37 27.73 -37.73
C PHE A 12 11.57 27.16 -38.89
N THR A 13 12.04 26.08 -39.53
CA THR A 13 11.33 25.48 -40.66
C THR A 13 10.18 24.60 -40.16
N LEU A 14 9.09 24.54 -40.92
CA LEU A 14 7.96 23.65 -40.59
C LEU A 14 8.38 22.17 -40.56
N VAL A 15 9.35 21.80 -41.39
CA VAL A 15 9.89 20.43 -41.46
C VAL A 15 10.65 20.08 -40.18
N GLU A 16 11.45 21.00 -39.64
CA GLU A 16 12.13 20.80 -38.36
C GLU A 16 11.13 20.57 -37.23
N LEU A 17 10.02 21.31 -37.20
CA LEU A 17 8.98 21.11 -36.19
C LEU A 17 8.29 19.75 -36.34
N LEU A 18 8.02 19.34 -37.59
CA LEU A 18 7.32 18.10 -37.89
C LEU A 18 8.12 16.86 -37.48
N VAL A 19 9.43 16.84 -37.73
CA VAL A 19 10.29 15.73 -37.32
C VAL A 19 10.37 15.63 -35.79
N VAL A 20 10.40 16.76 -35.07
CA VAL A 20 10.45 16.76 -33.60
C VAL A 20 9.20 16.15 -32.99
N ILE A 21 8.00 16.54 -33.43
CA ILE A 21 6.76 15.94 -32.90
C ILE A 21 6.64 14.46 -33.26
N ALA A 22 7.17 14.04 -34.42
CA ALA A 22 7.20 12.63 -34.80
C ALA A 22 8.09 11.80 -33.86
N ILE A 23 9.29 12.29 -33.52
CA ILE A 23 10.20 11.61 -32.58
C ILE A 23 9.61 11.60 -31.16
N ILE A 24 9.06 12.73 -30.68
CA ILE A 24 8.40 12.79 -29.36
C ILE A 24 7.23 11.80 -29.31
N GLY A 25 6.46 11.68 -30.38
CA GLY A 25 5.38 10.70 -30.50
C GLY A 25 5.86 9.27 -30.28
N ILE A 26 6.92 8.86 -30.98
CA ILE A 26 7.51 7.51 -30.84
C ILE A 26 8.01 7.28 -29.41
N LEU A 27 8.81 8.22 -28.87
CA LEU A 27 9.36 8.10 -27.52
C LEU A 27 8.27 8.08 -26.43
N SER A 28 7.18 8.81 -26.62
CA SER A 28 6.09 8.88 -25.64
C SER A 28 5.39 7.53 -25.45
N THR A 29 5.19 6.76 -26.53
CA THR A 29 4.49 5.46 -26.44
C THR A 29 5.24 4.45 -25.56
N VAL A 30 6.56 4.35 -25.74
CA VAL A 30 7.43 3.46 -24.94
C VAL A 30 7.50 3.94 -23.49
N ALA A 31 7.59 5.25 -23.28
CA ALA A 31 7.63 5.84 -21.94
C ALA A 31 6.36 5.55 -21.13
N VAL A 32 5.18 5.62 -21.75
CA VAL A 32 3.90 5.38 -21.08
C VAL A 32 3.76 3.93 -20.59
N VAL A 33 4.13 2.93 -21.41
CA VAL A 33 4.06 1.51 -20.99
C VAL A 33 4.96 1.24 -19.79
N ASN A 34 6.20 1.75 -19.82
CA ASN A 34 7.14 1.61 -18.70
C ASN A 34 6.68 2.34 -17.44
N LEU A 35 6.06 3.51 -17.61
CA LEU A 35 5.53 4.29 -16.50
C LEU A 35 4.35 3.58 -15.81
N ASN A 36 3.47 2.92 -16.56
CA ASN A 36 2.33 2.19 -15.97
C ASN A 36 2.79 1.04 -15.06
N SER A 37 3.76 0.23 -15.52
CA SER A 37 4.36 -0.83 -14.69
C SER A 37 5.07 -0.25 -13.46
N SER A 38 5.82 0.84 -13.63
CA SER A 38 6.53 1.50 -12.52
C SER A 38 5.56 2.06 -11.47
N ARG A 39 4.43 2.61 -11.90
CA ARG A 39 3.36 3.09 -11.00
C ARG A 39 2.72 1.95 -10.22
N LYS A 40 2.40 0.82 -10.88
CA LYS A 40 1.85 -0.35 -10.19
C LYS A 40 2.80 -0.87 -9.12
N LYS A 41 4.08 -1.05 -9.45
CA LYS A 41 5.10 -1.49 -8.49
C LYS A 41 5.28 -0.51 -7.32
N ALA A 42 5.21 0.80 -7.59
CA ALA A 42 5.27 1.82 -6.54
C ALA A 42 4.07 1.74 -5.58
N LYS A 43 2.85 1.52 -6.11
CA LYS A 43 1.64 1.30 -5.31
C LYS A 43 1.76 0.04 -4.43
N GLU A 44 2.18 -1.07 -5.01
CA GLU A 44 2.41 -2.33 -4.29
C GLU A 44 3.43 -2.16 -3.15
N THR A 45 4.54 -1.48 -3.44
CA THR A 45 5.56 -1.18 -2.41
C THR A 45 5.00 -0.32 -1.29
N ALA A 46 4.18 0.69 -1.60
CA ALA A 46 3.54 1.54 -0.59
C ALA A 46 2.57 0.74 0.28
N ALA A 47 1.76 -0.14 -0.33
CA ALA A 47 0.83 -0.99 0.40
C ALA A 47 1.56 -1.95 1.36
N LEU A 48 2.65 -2.60 0.89
CA LEU A 48 3.52 -3.44 1.71
C LEU A 48 4.14 -2.67 2.89
N GLN A 49 4.56 -1.41 2.67
CA GLN A 49 5.08 -0.56 3.75
C GLN A 49 4.01 -0.27 4.81
N SER A 50 2.78 0.05 4.40
CA SER A 50 1.69 0.29 5.32
C SER A 50 1.41 -0.93 6.21
N ILE A 51 1.35 -2.14 5.62
CA ILE A 51 1.16 -3.38 6.39
C ILE A 51 2.28 -3.61 7.39
N ALA A 52 3.54 -3.36 7.02
CA ALA A 52 4.66 -3.55 7.93
C ALA A 52 4.52 -2.64 9.17
N SER A 53 4.02 -1.42 9.00
CA SER A 53 3.71 -0.51 10.10
C SER A 53 2.58 -1.07 10.99
N TYR A 54 1.48 -1.54 10.41
CA TYR A 54 0.35 -2.11 11.17
C TYR A 54 0.67 -3.45 11.82
N THR A 55 1.54 -4.24 11.19
CA THR A 55 2.10 -5.47 11.75
C THR A 55 2.88 -5.17 13.02
N THR A 56 3.71 -4.14 12.98
CA THR A 56 4.46 -3.69 14.16
C THR A 56 3.49 -3.24 15.26
N ALA A 57 2.44 -2.51 14.90
CA ALA A 57 1.41 -2.11 15.87
C ALA A 57 0.67 -3.31 16.47
N ALA A 58 0.35 -4.33 15.68
CA ALA A 58 -0.28 -5.54 16.19
C ALA A 58 0.65 -6.32 17.13
N ILE A 59 1.94 -6.43 16.81
CA ILE A 59 2.95 -7.00 17.71
C ILE A 59 3.01 -6.23 19.04
N LEU A 60 2.96 -4.89 18.98
CA LEU A 60 2.99 -4.07 20.18
C LEU A 60 1.73 -4.26 21.03
N CYS A 61 0.56 -4.32 20.40
CA CYS A 61 -0.69 -4.62 21.08
C CYS A 61 -0.64 -5.96 21.82
N ASP A 62 -0.12 -6.99 21.15
CA ASP A 62 0.07 -8.32 21.70
C ASP A 62 1.00 -8.29 22.93
N HIS A 63 2.13 -7.57 22.83
CA HIS A 63 3.07 -7.40 23.93
C HIS A 63 2.46 -6.65 25.13
N GLU A 64 1.49 -5.78 24.92
CA GLU A 64 0.76 -5.06 25.97
C GLU A 64 -0.44 -5.85 26.53
N GLU A 65 -0.59 -7.13 26.17
CA GLU A 65 -1.74 -7.98 26.53
C GLU A 65 -3.09 -7.41 26.03
N GLY A 66 -3.03 -6.55 25.00
CA GLY A 66 -4.20 -6.00 24.33
C GLY A 66 -4.80 -6.99 23.34
N ALA A 67 -6.09 -6.84 23.07
CA ALA A 67 -6.76 -7.57 22.00
C ALA A 67 -6.65 -6.76 20.69
N ILE A 68 -6.25 -7.41 19.61
CA ILE A 68 -6.33 -6.82 18.27
C ILE A 68 -7.80 -6.60 17.97
N LEU A 69 -8.16 -5.35 17.67
CA LEU A 69 -9.51 -5.05 17.27
C LEU A 69 -9.65 -5.38 15.80
N ASN A 70 -10.34 -6.50 15.57
CA ASN A 70 -10.82 -6.82 14.25
C ASN A 70 -11.79 -5.70 13.85
N ASN A 71 -11.49 -4.99 12.77
CA ASN A 71 -12.49 -4.25 12.03
C ASN A 71 -12.85 -5.00 10.73
N PRO A 72 -13.54 -6.15 10.78
CA PRO A 72 -14.13 -6.70 9.58
C PRO A 72 -15.59 -6.23 9.52
N TYR A 73 -15.88 -5.49 8.45
CA TYR A 73 -17.21 -5.44 7.82
C TYR A 73 -18.27 -4.53 8.50
N PRO A 74 -19.24 -3.97 7.72
CA PRO A 74 -19.95 -4.64 6.63
C PRO A 74 -19.80 -4.05 5.21
N SER A 75 -20.38 -4.76 4.24
CA SER A 75 -20.75 -4.30 2.90
C SER A 75 -21.49 -2.96 3.00
N GLY A 76 -20.73 -1.88 2.92
CA GLY A 76 -21.23 -0.55 3.27
C GLY A 76 -20.25 0.38 3.99
N SER A 77 -18.99 -0.05 4.24
CA SER A 77 -17.83 0.77 4.65
C SER A 77 -17.77 1.19 6.12
N TYR A 78 -16.68 0.82 6.82
CA TYR A 78 -15.90 1.67 7.74
C TYR A 78 -14.46 1.11 7.86
N VAL A 79 -13.45 1.91 7.50
CA VAL A 79 -12.02 1.66 7.71
C VAL A 79 -11.50 2.86 8.51
N GLY A 80 -10.60 2.62 9.46
CA GLY A 80 -10.18 3.56 10.49
C GLY A 80 -10.59 3.09 11.90
N GLY A 81 -9.74 3.39 12.89
CA GLY A 81 -9.96 3.06 14.31
C GLY A 81 -8.78 2.30 14.93
N ASN A 82 -8.78 2.19 16.25
CA ASN A 82 -7.66 1.62 16.99
C ASN A 82 -7.31 0.21 16.52
N VAL A 83 -6.01 -0.04 16.29
CA VAL A 83 -5.51 -1.40 15.99
C VAL A 83 -5.71 -2.33 17.18
N CYS A 84 -5.68 -1.76 18.38
CA CYS A 84 -5.63 -2.48 19.64
C CYS A 84 -6.75 -2.01 20.59
N SER A 85 -7.16 -2.88 21.52
CA SER A 85 -8.09 -2.55 22.60
C SER A 85 -7.50 -1.54 23.60
N ILE A 86 -6.19 -1.35 23.56
CA ILE A 86 -5.43 -0.37 24.34
C ILE A 86 -4.88 0.66 23.34
N ASP A 87 -4.81 1.93 23.74
CA ASP A 87 -4.28 2.98 22.88
C ASP A 87 -2.75 2.89 22.78
N ILE A 88 -2.28 2.36 21.65
CA ILE A 88 -0.86 2.26 21.29
C ILE A 88 -0.42 3.38 20.32
N GLY A 89 -1.30 4.36 20.05
CA GLY A 89 -1.03 5.48 19.14
C GLY A 89 -0.91 5.10 17.68
N VAL A 90 -1.41 3.92 17.28
CA VAL A 90 -1.48 3.47 15.89
C VAL A 90 -2.88 2.95 15.59
N ASP A 91 -3.48 3.53 14.56
CA ASP A 91 -4.82 3.21 14.08
C ASP A 91 -4.75 2.49 12.73
N TRP A 92 -5.75 1.65 12.45
CA TRP A 92 -5.97 1.12 11.11
C TRP A 92 -6.13 2.26 10.11
N PRO A 93 -5.69 2.10 8.85
CA PRO A 93 -5.80 3.14 7.84
C PRO A 93 -7.26 3.53 7.63
N GLU A 94 -7.54 4.75 7.19
CA GLU A 94 -8.91 5.12 6.79
C GLU A 94 -9.23 4.65 5.35
N LEU A 95 -10.53 4.66 4.99
CA LEU A 95 -10.97 4.35 3.63
C LEU A 95 -10.36 5.34 2.63
N GLY A 96 -9.72 4.82 1.59
CA GLY A 96 -9.11 5.65 0.54
C GLY A 96 -7.72 6.18 0.86
N GLU A 97 -7.15 5.85 2.01
CA GLU A 97 -5.71 6.05 2.28
C GLU A 97 -4.84 4.94 1.69
N LEU A 98 -5.44 3.78 1.39
CA LEU A 98 -4.77 2.70 0.67
C LEU A 98 -4.61 3.07 -0.82
N PRO A 99 -3.52 2.63 -1.48
CA PRO A 99 -3.36 2.80 -2.92
C PRO A 99 -4.56 2.19 -3.68
N GLU A 100 -5.07 2.85 -4.73
CA GLU A 100 -6.12 2.26 -5.60
C GLU A 100 -5.70 0.86 -6.05
N GLU A 101 -6.66 -0.09 -6.12
CA GLU A 101 -6.48 -1.56 -6.35
C GLU A 101 -6.29 -2.38 -5.04
N TYR A 102 -6.21 -1.71 -3.89
CA TYR A 102 -6.09 -2.33 -2.57
C TYR A 102 -7.21 -1.84 -1.65
N ASP A 103 -8.14 -2.74 -1.32
CA ASP A 103 -9.41 -2.32 -0.73
C ASP A 103 -9.50 -2.58 0.78
N TYR A 104 -8.73 -3.51 1.36
CA TYR A 104 -8.92 -3.87 2.77
C TYR A 104 -7.74 -4.61 3.41
N ILE A 105 -7.62 -4.41 4.72
CA ILE A 105 -6.76 -5.19 5.62
C ILE A 105 -7.68 -5.96 6.56
N ILE A 106 -7.56 -7.29 6.60
CA ILE A 106 -8.29 -8.13 7.56
C ILE A 106 -7.33 -8.53 8.67
N ALA A 107 -7.69 -8.21 9.91
CA ALA A 107 -7.20 -8.92 11.08
C ALA A 107 -8.26 -9.96 11.49
N LEU A 108 -7.87 -11.24 11.53
CA LEU A 108 -8.65 -12.28 12.19
C LEU A 108 -7.88 -12.69 13.44
N ASP A 109 -8.45 -12.41 14.60
CA ASP A 109 -8.29 -13.32 15.73
C ASP A 109 -8.99 -14.63 15.36
N GLY A 110 -8.35 -15.78 15.57
CA GLY A 110 -8.82 -17.08 15.09
C GLY A 110 -10.29 -17.38 15.46
N PRO A 111 -11.01 -18.22 14.69
CA PRO A 111 -12.44 -18.41 14.89
C PRO A 111 -12.71 -19.13 16.21
N GLY A 112 -13.27 -18.44 17.20
CA GLY A 112 -14.01 -19.14 18.25
C GLY A 112 -14.23 -18.39 19.56
N SER A 113 -15.36 -17.69 19.64
CA SER A 113 -16.19 -17.74 20.84
C SER A 113 -16.64 -19.19 21.10
N GLY A 114 -15.87 -19.95 21.88
CA GLY A 114 -16.30 -21.24 22.45
C GLY A 114 -15.36 -22.42 22.18
N GLY A 115 -14.35 -22.58 23.04
CA GLY A 115 -13.52 -23.79 23.12
C GLY A 115 -12.04 -23.52 22.85
N SER A 116 -11.19 -23.74 23.88
CA SER A 116 -9.72 -23.74 23.85
C SER A 116 -9.16 -24.43 22.59
N TYR A 117 -8.22 -23.93 21.78
CA TYR A 117 -7.16 -22.92 21.91
C TYR A 117 -6.98 -22.22 20.53
N ASN A 118 -6.93 -20.87 20.48
CA ASN A 118 -6.80 -20.05 19.25
C ASN A 118 -5.43 -19.36 19.23
N ASP A 119 -4.41 -20.04 18.73
CA ASP A 119 -3.04 -19.53 18.73
C ASP A 119 -2.74 -18.86 17.38
N GLY A 120 -3.38 -17.72 17.11
CA GLY A 120 -2.70 -16.68 16.33
C GLY A 120 -3.49 -15.55 15.68
N VAL A 121 -2.85 -14.37 15.61
CA VAL A 121 -3.34 -13.17 14.91
C VAL A 121 -2.87 -13.22 13.46
N TRP A 122 -3.83 -13.12 12.54
CA TRP A 122 -3.58 -13.13 11.09
C TRP A 122 -3.94 -11.79 10.47
N ILE A 123 -2.96 -11.10 9.89
CA ILE A 123 -3.17 -9.83 9.17
C ILE A 123 -2.94 -10.05 7.68
N PHE A 124 -3.96 -9.77 6.87
CA PHE A 124 -3.93 -9.90 5.42
C PHE A 124 -4.06 -8.54 4.76
N LEU A 125 -3.25 -8.27 3.74
CA LEU A 125 -3.60 -7.29 2.71
C LEU A 125 -4.07 -8.03 1.48
N MET A 126 -5.20 -7.59 0.95
CA MET A 126 -5.79 -8.19 -0.22
C MET A 126 -6.00 -7.14 -1.31
N ASP A 127 -5.84 -7.57 -2.57
CA ASP A 127 -6.22 -6.75 -3.71
C ASP A 127 -7.75 -6.72 -3.89
N ASP A 128 -8.21 -5.91 -4.83
CA ASP A 128 -9.62 -5.83 -5.26
C ASP A 128 -10.22 -7.19 -5.67
N ALA A 129 -9.37 -8.11 -6.13
CA ALA A 129 -9.72 -9.49 -6.49
C ALA A 129 -9.68 -10.49 -5.33
N GLN A 130 -9.50 -10.02 -4.09
CA GLN A 130 -9.41 -10.85 -2.88
C GLN A 130 -8.20 -11.82 -2.88
N ASN A 131 -7.12 -11.49 -3.58
CA ASN A 131 -5.87 -12.24 -3.48
C ASN A 131 -5.08 -11.76 -2.26
N VAL A 132 -4.63 -12.69 -1.42
CA VAL A 132 -3.72 -12.39 -0.31
C VAL A 132 -2.33 -12.07 -0.87
N LEU A 133 -1.84 -10.87 -0.57
CA LEU A 133 -0.53 -10.41 -1.05
C LEU A 133 0.58 -10.58 -0.01
N THR A 134 0.20 -10.52 1.27
CA THR A 134 1.07 -10.87 2.39
C THR A 134 0.22 -11.18 3.60
N GLU A 135 0.73 -12.07 4.43
CA GLU A 135 0.11 -12.54 5.65
C GLU A 135 1.08 -12.36 6.80
N VAL A 136 0.62 -11.85 7.93
CA VAL A 136 1.41 -11.87 9.17
C VAL A 136 0.76 -12.82 10.15
N VAL A 137 1.58 -13.70 10.70
CA VAL A 137 1.19 -14.75 11.62
C VAL A 137 1.85 -14.50 12.97
N CYS A 138 1.06 -14.15 13.98
CA CYS A 138 1.49 -14.13 15.37
C CYS A 138 1.04 -15.43 16.03
N GLU A 139 1.94 -16.27 16.55
CA GLU A 139 1.56 -17.43 17.37
C GLU A 139 1.73 -17.05 18.84
N GLN A 140 0.68 -17.12 19.67
CA GLN A 140 0.83 -16.95 21.12
C GLN A 140 1.13 -18.30 21.78
N SER A 141 2.30 -18.45 22.40
CA SER A 141 2.65 -19.63 23.20
C SER A 141 2.16 -19.52 24.64
N PHE A 142 1.33 -20.47 25.10
CA PHE A 142 0.95 -20.62 26.51
C PHE A 142 2.14 -20.95 27.46
N SER A 143 3.33 -21.18 26.93
CA SER A 143 4.50 -21.72 27.66
C SER A 143 5.48 -20.67 28.21
N GLY A 144 5.28 -19.37 28.00
CA GLY A 144 6.28 -18.35 28.37
C GLY A 144 7.63 -18.51 27.63
N ARG A 145 7.62 -19.19 26.49
CA ARG A 145 8.70 -19.15 25.49
C ARG A 145 8.16 -18.33 24.33
N GLY A 146 8.89 -17.28 23.96
CA GLY A 146 8.46 -16.30 22.99
C GLY A 146 8.22 -16.93 21.63
N ASP A 147 6.94 -17.01 21.26
CA ASP A 147 6.55 -17.23 19.89
C ASP A 147 6.24 -15.83 19.34
N GLY A 148 7.16 -15.33 18.52
CA GLY A 148 7.06 -13.98 17.94
C GLY A 148 6.22 -13.99 16.66
N CYS A 149 5.71 -12.82 16.27
CA CYS A 149 5.07 -12.68 14.96
C CYS A 149 6.07 -12.81 13.81
N ARG A 150 5.66 -13.51 12.75
CA ARG A 150 6.43 -13.67 11.50
C ARG A 150 5.61 -13.22 10.30
N ILE A 151 6.29 -12.70 9.28
CA ILE A 151 5.68 -12.38 7.98
C ILE A 151 5.75 -13.65 7.11
N GLY A 152 4.60 -14.13 6.66
CA GLY A 152 4.43 -15.17 5.65
C GLY A 152 4.31 -14.56 4.24
N TRP A 153 4.89 -15.25 3.26
CA TRP A 153 4.75 -14.93 1.82
C TRP A 153 4.03 -16.07 1.12
#